data_AF-A0A2V7TSU5-F1
#
_entry.id   AF-A0A2V7TSU5-F1
#
_cell.length_a   1.000
_cell.length_b   1.000
_cell.length_c   1.000
_cell.angle_alpha   90.00
_cell.angle_beta   90.00
_cell.angle_gamma   90.00
#
_symmetry.space_group_name_H-M   'P 1'
#
loop_
_entity.id
_entity.type
_entity.pdbx_description
1 polymer ?
#
loop_
_entity_poly.entity_id
_entity_poly.type
_entity_poly.pdbx_seq_one_letter_code
_entity_poly.pdbx_strand_id
1 'polypeptide(L)'
;MGHPFPRFSLFAVGFLFLGLGTLADTQRGLETQKEACLRLERAAQAAAGGKRAEFSRLLKEAAQRIDSLATEAVVAPEMKKELTIAATELRKRAQAPPAGFSPDASLRLLERLEAVLRAGHPEDLSFQGSYSQTKVQEPAYGGHASAMGPPPEAPPSTGGPSPVQFEEVPGLTEKTFCGGRTKDSILESGGSGIALVDFDNDGRLDIYAVSAFELDDKRQRIPHPNALYRNLGGLKFKNVAHEAGLDAAAWGNGVCAGDFNGDGLIDLYVTNYGPNFLFKNNGDGTFTDVAAAAGVEGGGWSTGCAFFDANGDGHLDLYVARYADVTWDQVVRAQRTLTWRGGPKVMAGPVGFPGAADVYYENRGDGTF
;
A
#
# COMPACT_ATOMS: atom_id res chain seq x y z
N MET A 1 35.01 13.35 -64.47
CA MET A 1 34.16 12.17 -64.74
C MET A 1 34.43 11.14 -63.64
N GLY A 2 33.36 10.64 -62.99
CA GLY A 2 33.39 9.39 -62.23
C GLY A 2 33.48 9.48 -60.70
N HIS A 3 32.34 9.65 -60.03
CA HIS A 3 32.13 9.23 -58.63
C HIS A 3 31.95 7.70 -58.54
N PRO A 4 32.18 7.09 -57.36
CA PRO A 4 31.32 6.00 -56.90
C PRO A 4 30.79 6.19 -55.47
N PHE A 5 29.56 5.67 -55.29
CA PHE A 5 28.73 5.58 -54.08
C PHE A 5 29.12 4.41 -53.14
N PRO A 6 28.55 4.31 -51.91
CA PRO A 6 29.07 3.50 -50.80
C PRO A 6 28.50 2.07 -50.70
N ARG A 7 29.18 1.22 -49.94
CA ARG A 7 28.78 -0.17 -49.61
C ARG A 7 27.99 -0.23 -48.29
N PHE A 8 26.80 -0.85 -48.33
CA PHE A 8 26.06 -1.37 -47.18
C PHE A 8 26.54 -2.79 -46.83
N SER A 9 26.64 -3.11 -45.54
CA SER A 9 26.94 -4.47 -45.04
C SER A 9 25.66 -5.15 -44.53
N LEU A 10 25.53 -6.44 -44.84
CA LEU A 10 24.36 -7.30 -44.64
C LEU A 10 24.34 -7.89 -43.22
N PHE A 11 23.21 -7.74 -42.51
CA PHE A 11 22.84 -8.51 -41.32
C PHE A 11 22.01 -9.73 -41.76
N ALA A 12 22.34 -10.93 -41.24
CA ALA A 12 21.42 -12.03 -40.87
C ALA A 12 22.16 -13.37 -40.88
N VAL A 13 22.26 -14.05 -39.74
CA VAL A 13 21.86 -15.46 -39.49
C VAL A 13 22.05 -15.70 -37.98
N GLY A 14 20.96 -15.92 -37.26
CA GLY A 14 20.99 -16.19 -35.82
C GLY A 14 19.61 -16.25 -35.17
N PHE A 15 18.63 -16.92 -35.78
CA PHE A 15 17.33 -17.22 -35.15
C PHE A 15 16.82 -18.58 -35.63
N LEU A 16 17.24 -19.65 -34.95
CA LEU A 16 16.57 -20.95 -35.10
C LEU A 16 16.84 -21.87 -33.89
N PHE A 17 16.47 -21.45 -32.69
CA PHE A 17 16.45 -22.34 -31.50
C PHE A 17 15.36 -22.01 -30.45
N LEU A 18 14.29 -21.30 -30.81
CA LEU A 18 13.22 -20.90 -29.87
C LEU A 18 11.85 -21.58 -30.10
N GLY A 19 11.78 -22.61 -30.95
CA GLY A 19 10.49 -23.19 -31.39
C GLY A 19 10.01 -24.46 -30.66
N LEU A 20 10.85 -25.12 -29.85
CA LEU A 20 10.49 -26.42 -29.23
C LEU A 20 10.11 -26.32 -27.75
N GLY A 21 10.50 -25.25 -27.05
CA GLY A 21 10.14 -25.05 -25.63
C GLY A 21 8.67 -24.63 -25.43
N THR A 22 8.08 -23.91 -26.39
CA THR A 22 6.77 -23.26 -26.22
C THR A 22 5.59 -24.24 -26.25
N LEU A 23 5.63 -25.29 -27.09
CA LEU A 23 4.54 -26.27 -27.20
C LEU A 23 4.44 -27.20 -25.98
N ALA A 24 5.58 -27.66 -25.45
CA ALA A 24 5.62 -28.50 -24.27
C ALA A 24 5.18 -27.75 -23.00
N ASP A 25 5.56 -26.47 -22.88
CA ASP A 25 5.15 -25.62 -21.76
C ASP A 25 3.66 -25.26 -21.84
N THR A 26 3.11 -25.05 -23.05
CA THR A 26 1.67 -24.80 -23.24
C THR A 26 0.82 -26.03 -22.91
N GLN A 27 1.26 -27.23 -23.30
CA GLN A 27 0.57 -28.48 -22.95
C GLN A 27 0.64 -28.75 -21.44
N ARG A 28 1.78 -28.47 -20.80
CA ARG A 28 1.95 -28.60 -19.36
C ARG A 28 1.03 -27.65 -18.58
N GLY A 29 0.93 -26.40 -19.00
CA GLY A 29 0.02 -25.42 -18.39
C GLY A 29 -1.45 -25.82 -18.50
N LEU A 30 -1.89 -26.34 -19.65
CA LEU A 30 -3.26 -26.80 -19.84
C LEU A 30 -3.60 -28.03 -18.98
N GLU A 31 -2.68 -28.97 -18.82
CA GLU A 31 -2.88 -30.13 -17.93
C GLU A 31 -2.96 -29.70 -16.45
N THR A 32 -2.13 -28.73 -16.02
CA THR A 32 -2.22 -28.13 -14.68
C THR A 32 -3.59 -27.48 -14.43
N GLN A 33 -4.17 -26.81 -15.44
CA GLN A 33 -5.51 -26.19 -15.35
C GLN A 33 -6.62 -27.24 -15.20
N LYS A 34 -6.59 -28.31 -16.00
CA LYS A 34 -7.55 -29.43 -15.91
C LYS A 34 -7.46 -30.14 -14.56
N GLU A 35 -6.24 -30.35 -14.08
CA GLU A 35 -5.96 -30.96 -12.79
C GLU A 35 -6.48 -30.15 -11.60
N ALA A 36 -6.44 -28.82 -11.69
CA ALA A 36 -7.01 -27.93 -10.69
C ALA A 36 -8.54 -28.03 -10.66
N CYS A 37 -9.18 -27.99 -11.83
CA CYS A 37 -10.63 -28.09 -11.97
C CYS A 37 -11.17 -29.42 -11.42
N LEU A 38 -10.56 -30.54 -11.82
CA LEU A 38 -10.97 -31.87 -11.36
C LEU A 38 -10.88 -32.02 -9.83
N ARG A 39 -9.90 -31.39 -9.19
CA ARG A 39 -9.75 -31.43 -7.73
C ARG A 39 -10.79 -30.60 -7.00
N LEU A 40 -11.15 -29.43 -7.55
CA LEU A 40 -12.24 -28.61 -7.01
C LEU A 40 -13.58 -29.33 -7.10
N GLU A 41 -13.88 -29.97 -8.23
CA GLU A 41 -15.10 -30.77 -8.40
C GLU A 41 -15.15 -31.95 -7.42
N ARG A 42 -14.07 -32.70 -7.28
CA ARG A 42 -13.98 -33.80 -6.32
C ARG A 42 -14.08 -33.31 -4.88
N ALA A 43 -13.53 -32.13 -4.56
CA ALA A 43 -13.70 -31.51 -3.25
C ALA A 43 -15.19 -31.19 -3.00
N ALA A 44 -15.87 -30.58 -3.97
CA ALA A 44 -17.31 -30.30 -3.85
C ALA A 44 -18.15 -31.58 -3.65
N GLN A 45 -17.80 -32.67 -4.34
CA GLN A 45 -18.44 -33.99 -4.16
C GLN A 45 -18.12 -34.61 -2.79
N ALA A 46 -16.87 -34.55 -2.33
CA ALA A 46 -16.46 -35.04 -1.01
C ALA A 46 -17.16 -34.27 0.12
N ALA A 47 -17.35 -32.95 -0.04
CA ALA A 47 -18.14 -32.13 0.87
C ALA A 47 -19.61 -32.56 0.89
N ALA A 48 -20.22 -32.78 -0.29
CA ALA A 48 -21.60 -33.25 -0.40
C ALA A 48 -21.81 -34.65 0.23
N GLY A 49 -20.80 -35.51 0.16
CA GLY A 49 -20.79 -36.83 0.79
C GLY A 49 -20.32 -36.86 2.25
N GLY A 50 -20.03 -35.71 2.87
CA GLY A 50 -19.55 -35.61 4.26
C GLY A 50 -18.13 -36.17 4.51
N LYS A 51 -17.33 -36.40 3.47
CA LYS A 51 -16.00 -37.02 3.56
C LYS A 51 -14.91 -36.00 3.89
N ARG A 52 -14.78 -35.68 5.19
CA ARG A 52 -13.95 -34.57 5.69
C ARG A 52 -12.45 -34.64 5.36
N ALA A 53 -11.83 -35.80 5.55
CA ALA A 53 -10.40 -35.96 5.28
C ALA A 53 -10.08 -35.84 3.78
N GLU A 54 -10.96 -36.40 2.95
CA GLU A 54 -10.85 -36.33 1.49
C GLU A 54 -11.05 -34.89 0.99
N PHE A 55 -12.05 -34.19 1.51
CA PHE A 55 -12.29 -32.78 1.21
C PHE A 55 -11.08 -31.90 1.54
N SER A 56 -10.53 -31.99 2.75
CA SER A 56 -9.42 -31.15 3.18
C SER A 56 -8.14 -31.41 2.36
N ARG A 57 -7.89 -32.68 2.02
CA ARG A 57 -6.77 -33.06 1.15
C ARG A 57 -6.93 -32.47 -0.25
N LEU A 58 -8.11 -32.67 -0.87
CA LEU A 58 -8.39 -32.16 -2.22
C LEU A 58 -8.37 -30.64 -2.29
N LEU A 59 -8.80 -29.94 -1.23
CA LEU A 59 -8.75 -28.49 -1.13
C LEU A 59 -7.31 -27.96 -1.07
N LYS A 60 -6.42 -28.62 -0.31
CA LYS A 60 -4.99 -28.29 -0.27
C LYS A 60 -4.31 -28.55 -1.62
N GLU A 61 -4.60 -29.67 -2.26
CA GLU A 61 -4.04 -29.99 -3.57
C GLU A 61 -4.56 -29.01 -4.66
N ALA A 62 -5.83 -28.60 -4.59
CA ALA A 62 -6.38 -27.58 -5.49
C ALA A 62 -5.70 -26.21 -5.28
N ALA A 63 -5.44 -25.82 -4.03
CA ALA A 63 -4.73 -24.58 -3.70
C ALA A 63 -3.32 -24.54 -4.29
N GLN A 64 -2.54 -25.62 -4.13
CA GLN A 64 -1.20 -25.72 -4.69
C GLN A 64 -1.20 -25.63 -6.23
N ARG A 65 -2.20 -26.22 -6.88
CA ARG A 65 -2.34 -26.13 -8.34
C ARG A 65 -2.74 -24.73 -8.79
N ILE A 66 -3.66 -24.06 -8.09
CA ILE A 66 -4.03 -22.67 -8.37
C ILE A 66 -2.83 -21.73 -8.21
N ASP A 67 -1.94 -21.98 -7.24
CA ASP A 67 -0.71 -21.21 -7.10
C ASP A 67 0.25 -21.39 -8.26
N SER A 68 0.39 -22.62 -8.77
CA SER A 68 1.17 -22.84 -10.00
C SER A 68 0.55 -22.18 -11.24
N LEU A 69 -0.78 -21.98 -11.25
CA LEU A 69 -1.47 -21.23 -12.32
C LEU A 69 -1.30 -19.72 -12.20
N ALA A 70 -1.14 -19.17 -11.00
CA ALA A 70 -0.86 -17.75 -10.81
C ALA A 70 0.53 -17.36 -11.35
N THR A 71 1.46 -18.32 -11.39
CA THR A 71 2.82 -18.13 -11.94
C THR A 71 2.93 -18.40 -13.45
N GLU A 72 2.04 -19.20 -14.03
CA GLU A 72 2.01 -19.52 -15.46
C GLU A 72 0.86 -18.75 -16.15
N ALA A 73 1.20 -17.60 -16.75
CA ALA A 73 0.22 -16.62 -17.24
C ALA A 73 -0.77 -17.15 -18.31
N VAL A 74 -1.99 -16.60 -18.25
CA VAL A 74 -3.19 -16.77 -19.10
C VAL A 74 -3.89 -18.13 -18.97
N VAL A 75 -4.96 -18.15 -18.16
CA VAL A 75 -5.93 -19.24 -18.11
C VAL A 75 -6.65 -19.36 -19.45
N ALA A 76 -6.70 -20.57 -20.02
CA ALA A 76 -7.40 -20.80 -21.29
C ALA A 76 -8.90 -20.41 -21.14
N PRO A 77 -9.51 -19.71 -22.12
CA PRO A 77 -10.91 -19.26 -22.03
C PRO A 77 -11.91 -20.38 -21.69
N GLU A 78 -11.67 -21.58 -22.19
CA GLU A 78 -12.47 -22.78 -21.93
C GLU A 78 -12.36 -23.22 -20.47
N MET A 79 -11.14 -23.16 -19.91
CA MET A 79 -10.87 -23.51 -18.52
C MET A 79 -11.37 -22.46 -17.54
N LYS A 80 -11.42 -21.19 -17.94
CA LYS A 80 -11.98 -20.11 -17.12
C LYS A 80 -13.45 -20.39 -16.76
N LYS A 81 -14.22 -20.91 -17.72
CA LYS A 81 -15.62 -21.28 -17.51
C LYS A 81 -15.76 -22.45 -16.54
N GLU A 82 -15.01 -23.52 -16.75
CA GLU A 82 -15.05 -24.72 -15.90
C GLU A 82 -14.62 -24.42 -14.45
N LEU A 83 -13.53 -23.66 -14.28
CA LEU A 83 -13.06 -23.22 -12.96
C LEU A 83 -14.09 -22.33 -12.25
N THR A 84 -14.80 -21.46 -12.98
CA THR A 84 -15.87 -20.64 -12.40
C THR A 84 -17.04 -21.49 -11.92
N ILE A 85 -17.43 -22.53 -12.68
CA ILE A 85 -18.49 -23.46 -12.29
C ILE A 85 -18.09 -24.23 -11.03
N ALA A 86 -16.87 -24.78 -11.01
CA ALA A 86 -16.35 -25.50 -9.85
C ALA A 86 -16.25 -24.62 -8.60
N ALA A 87 -15.82 -23.37 -8.75
CA ALA A 87 -15.78 -22.38 -7.67
C ALA A 87 -17.18 -22.09 -7.10
N THR A 88 -18.16 -21.92 -7.99
CA THR A 88 -19.54 -21.62 -7.61
C THR A 88 -20.16 -22.76 -6.80
N GLU A 89 -19.95 -24.01 -7.21
CA GLU A 89 -20.46 -25.17 -6.48
C GLU A 89 -19.76 -25.36 -5.13
N LEU A 90 -18.44 -25.16 -5.07
CA LEU A 90 -17.70 -25.18 -3.80
C LEU A 90 -18.19 -24.08 -2.85
N ARG A 91 -18.49 -22.87 -3.36
CA ARG A 91 -19.01 -21.73 -2.58
C ARG A 91 -20.39 -22.01 -1.99
N LYS A 92 -21.32 -22.54 -2.79
CA LYS A 92 -22.65 -22.94 -2.31
C LYS A 92 -22.54 -23.95 -1.15
N ARG A 93 -21.57 -24.87 -1.22
CA ARG A 93 -21.33 -25.86 -0.17
C ARG A 93 -20.61 -25.28 1.05
N ALA A 94 -19.71 -24.32 0.86
CA ALA A 94 -19.04 -23.62 1.95
C ALA A 94 -19.99 -22.72 2.76
N GLN A 95 -21.04 -22.16 2.14
CA GLN A 95 -22.07 -21.34 2.79
C GLN A 95 -23.10 -22.16 3.59
N ALA A 96 -23.18 -23.47 3.35
CA ALA A 96 -23.98 -24.41 4.13
C ALA A 96 -23.09 -25.58 4.60
N PRO A 97 -22.07 -25.31 5.44
CA PRO A 97 -21.08 -26.31 5.79
C PRO A 97 -21.74 -27.42 6.62
N PRO A 98 -21.45 -28.70 6.34
CA PRO A 98 -21.79 -29.77 7.27
C PRO A 98 -21.12 -29.50 8.62
N ALA A 99 -21.71 -29.96 9.73
CA ALA A 99 -21.15 -29.75 11.07
C ALA A 99 -19.66 -30.15 11.13
N GLY A 100 -18.80 -29.19 11.49
CA GLY A 100 -17.36 -29.41 11.69
C GLY A 100 -16.43 -29.05 10.52
N PHE A 101 -16.92 -28.40 9.45
CA PHE A 101 -16.05 -27.83 8.40
C PHE A 101 -15.78 -26.33 8.65
N SER A 102 -14.51 -25.89 8.52
CA SER A 102 -14.14 -24.46 8.58
C SER A 102 -14.45 -23.78 7.25
N PRO A 103 -15.34 -22.77 7.22
CA PRO A 103 -15.67 -22.01 6.01
C PRO A 103 -14.46 -21.28 5.43
N ASP A 104 -13.54 -20.81 6.29
CA ASP A 104 -12.48 -19.87 5.95
C ASP A 104 -11.49 -20.39 4.92
N ALA A 105 -11.06 -21.66 5.04
CA ALA A 105 -10.08 -22.22 4.11
C ALA A 105 -10.65 -22.38 2.68
N SER A 106 -11.95 -22.66 2.57
CA SER A 106 -12.63 -22.79 1.27
C SER A 106 -12.91 -21.42 0.66
N LEU A 107 -13.31 -20.45 1.48
CA LEU A 107 -13.55 -19.06 1.05
C LEU A 107 -12.27 -18.38 0.57
N ARG A 108 -11.16 -18.53 1.29
CA ARG A 108 -9.84 -18.02 0.86
C ARG A 108 -9.36 -18.65 -0.45
N LEU A 109 -9.63 -19.94 -0.67
CA LEU A 109 -9.30 -20.59 -1.95
C LEU A 109 -10.15 -20.04 -3.10
N LEU A 110 -11.44 -19.79 -2.85
CA LEU A 110 -12.36 -19.21 -3.83
C LEU A 110 -11.97 -17.78 -4.20
N GLU A 111 -11.58 -16.97 -3.23
CA GLU A 111 -11.09 -15.61 -3.44
C GLU A 111 -9.81 -15.59 -4.31
N ARG A 112 -8.90 -16.52 -4.07
CA ARG A 112 -7.67 -16.68 -4.88
C ARG A 112 -7.97 -17.14 -6.30
N LEU A 113 -8.87 -18.11 -6.46
CA LEU A 113 -9.29 -18.57 -7.78
C LEU A 113 -10.01 -17.45 -8.55
N GLU A 114 -10.87 -16.68 -7.89
CA GLU A 114 -11.52 -15.51 -8.49
C GLU A 114 -10.50 -14.45 -8.92
N ALA A 115 -9.43 -14.22 -8.15
CA ALA A 115 -8.34 -13.32 -8.54
C ALA A 115 -7.62 -13.80 -9.81
N VAL A 116 -7.30 -15.10 -9.90
CA VAL A 116 -6.67 -15.72 -11.08
C VAL A 116 -7.60 -15.65 -12.31
N LEU A 117 -8.91 -15.84 -12.13
CA LEU A 117 -9.90 -15.76 -13.23
C LEU A 117 -10.17 -14.30 -13.66
N ARG A 118 -10.11 -13.32 -12.74
CA ARG A 118 -10.32 -11.89 -13.01
C ARG A 118 -9.13 -11.22 -13.68
N ALA A 119 -7.92 -11.73 -13.51
CA ALA A 119 -6.69 -11.21 -14.14
C ALA A 119 -6.68 -11.20 -15.69
N GLY A 120 -7.81 -11.51 -16.35
CA GLY A 120 -7.93 -11.58 -17.81
C GLY A 120 -9.11 -10.86 -18.47
N HIS A 121 -9.94 -10.06 -17.79
CA HIS A 121 -10.87 -9.13 -18.47
C HIS A 121 -11.39 -8.02 -17.53
N PRO A 122 -11.41 -6.75 -17.97
CA PRO A 122 -12.08 -5.66 -17.26
C PRO A 122 -13.58 -5.64 -17.60
N GLU A 123 -14.34 -5.06 -16.67
CA GLU A 123 -15.72 -4.55 -16.78
C GLU A 123 -16.81 -5.28 -15.97
N ASP A 124 -17.59 -4.42 -15.31
CA ASP A 124 -18.83 -4.60 -14.54
C ASP A 124 -18.83 -5.41 -13.24
N LEU A 125 -18.62 -4.70 -12.11
CA LEU A 125 -19.33 -4.98 -10.87
C LEU A 125 -19.68 -3.68 -10.12
N SER A 126 -20.99 -3.39 -10.03
CA SER A 126 -21.57 -2.45 -9.09
C SER A 126 -21.64 -3.09 -7.71
N PHE A 127 -21.04 -2.46 -6.70
CA PHE A 127 -21.08 -2.93 -5.31
C PHE A 127 -22.11 -2.13 -4.49
N GLN A 128 -23.10 -2.82 -3.93
CA GLN A 128 -24.02 -2.30 -2.92
C GLN A 128 -23.34 -2.35 -1.54
N GLY A 129 -22.92 -1.20 -1.03
CA GLY A 129 -22.40 -1.06 0.34
C GLY A 129 -23.50 -1.28 1.39
N SER A 130 -23.18 -2.03 2.45
CA SER A 130 -24.10 -2.36 3.53
C SER A 130 -23.83 -1.51 4.79
N TYR A 131 -24.92 -0.90 5.27
CA TYR A 131 -25.26 -0.46 6.63
C TYR A 131 -24.46 0.67 7.33
N SER A 132 -24.81 1.91 6.98
CA SER A 132 -25.30 2.87 7.99
C SER A 132 -26.73 3.27 7.58
N GLN A 133 -27.73 2.93 8.39
CA GLN A 133 -29.16 3.16 8.11
C GLN A 133 -29.66 4.55 8.50
N THR A 134 -28.77 5.53 8.62
CA THR A 134 -29.12 6.94 8.68
C THR A 134 -28.25 7.69 7.68
N LYS A 135 -28.74 7.79 6.44
CA LYS A 135 -28.29 8.85 5.53
C LYS A 135 -28.74 10.17 6.15
N VAL A 136 -27.88 10.78 6.96
CA VAL A 136 -27.93 12.24 7.11
C VAL A 136 -27.65 12.80 5.72
N GLN A 137 -28.58 13.60 5.22
CA GLN A 137 -28.55 14.20 3.88
C GLN A 137 -27.57 15.38 3.82
N GLU A 138 -26.39 15.23 4.44
CA GLU A 138 -25.28 16.16 4.33
C GLU A 138 -24.07 15.39 3.81
N PRO A 139 -23.41 15.86 2.72
CA PRO A 139 -22.26 15.15 2.18
C PRO A 139 -21.09 15.28 3.16
N ALA A 140 -20.73 14.15 3.79
CA ALA A 140 -19.53 14.02 4.61
C ALA A 140 -18.29 14.46 3.81
N TYR A 141 -17.55 15.41 4.39
CA TYR A 141 -16.32 15.98 3.85
C TYR A 141 -15.13 15.07 4.19
N GLY A 142 -14.47 14.52 3.16
CA GLY A 142 -13.16 13.85 3.29
C GLY A 142 -12.06 14.81 2.83
N GLY A 143 -11.10 15.09 3.71
CA GLY A 143 -10.06 16.09 3.52
C GLY A 143 -8.99 15.68 2.52
N HIS A 144 -8.86 16.45 1.44
CA HIS A 144 -7.60 16.71 0.75
C HIS A 144 -7.62 18.16 0.30
N ALA A 145 -6.85 19.02 0.96
CA ALA A 145 -6.84 20.47 0.73
C ALA A 145 -6.05 20.92 -0.52
N SER A 146 -5.66 20.01 -1.40
CA SER A 146 -4.79 20.31 -2.55
C SER A 146 -5.48 20.05 -3.89
N ALA A 147 -6.58 20.76 -4.15
CA ALA A 147 -7.12 20.88 -5.51
C ALA A 147 -7.86 22.20 -5.76
N MET A 148 -7.79 23.14 -4.83
CA MET A 148 -8.46 24.43 -4.95
C MET A 148 -7.40 25.44 -5.38
N GLY A 149 -7.63 26.17 -6.48
CA GLY A 149 -6.85 27.36 -6.81
C GLY A 149 -6.91 28.41 -5.67
N PRO A 150 -6.52 29.68 -5.91
CA PRO A 150 -6.58 30.69 -4.86
C PRO A 150 -7.99 30.70 -4.23
N PRO A 151 -8.08 30.72 -2.88
CA PRO A 151 -9.37 30.70 -2.22
C PRO A 151 -10.20 31.90 -2.70
N PRO A 152 -11.52 31.73 -2.94
CA PRO A 152 -12.38 32.88 -3.18
C PRO A 152 -12.24 33.86 -2.01
N GLU A 153 -12.26 35.17 -2.30
CA GLU A 153 -12.22 36.19 -1.25
C GLU A 153 -13.32 35.89 -0.23
N ALA A 154 -12.92 35.74 1.03
CA ALA A 154 -13.85 35.45 2.10
C ALA A 154 -14.82 36.63 2.22
N PRO A 155 -16.15 36.38 2.31
CA PRO A 155 -17.08 37.45 2.62
C PRO A 155 -16.69 38.07 3.98
N PRO A 156 -16.81 39.39 4.15
CA PRO A 156 -16.45 40.04 5.40
C PRO A 156 -17.22 39.43 6.56
N SER A 157 -16.51 38.99 7.61
CA SER A 157 -17.12 38.36 8.77
C SER A 157 -18.03 39.35 9.50
N THR A 158 -19.31 39.04 9.63
CA THR A 158 -20.30 39.86 10.36
C THR A 158 -20.40 39.50 11.85
N GLY A 159 -19.62 38.51 12.32
CA GLY A 159 -19.56 38.09 13.72
C GLY A 159 -18.45 38.79 14.49
N GLY A 160 -18.69 39.05 15.78
CA GLY A 160 -17.65 39.51 16.71
C GLY A 160 -16.45 38.56 16.76
N PRO A 161 -15.31 38.97 17.34
CA PRO A 161 -14.10 38.16 17.35
C PRO A 161 -14.36 36.78 17.97
N SER A 162 -13.87 35.73 17.31
CA SER A 162 -13.86 34.37 17.86
C SER A 162 -13.26 34.40 19.27
N PRO A 163 -13.83 33.68 20.26
CA PRO A 163 -13.23 33.58 21.59
C PRO A 163 -11.84 32.94 21.54
N VAL A 164 -11.55 32.17 20.47
CA VAL A 164 -10.22 31.65 20.17
C VAL A 164 -9.51 32.61 19.22
N GLN A 165 -8.40 33.18 19.68
CA GLN A 165 -7.49 34.01 18.90
C GLN A 165 -6.28 33.16 18.52
N PHE A 166 -5.88 33.23 17.25
CA PHE A 166 -4.67 32.58 16.76
C PHE A 166 -3.64 33.67 16.48
N GLU A 167 -2.41 33.48 16.96
CA GLU A 167 -1.27 34.29 16.59
C GLU A 167 -0.28 33.45 15.78
N GLU A 168 0.32 34.06 14.76
CA GLU A 168 1.39 33.41 14.01
C GLU A 168 2.69 33.56 14.80
N VAL A 169 3.22 32.43 15.28
CA VAL A 169 4.53 32.38 15.93
C VAL A 169 5.54 31.76 14.98
N PRO A 170 6.48 32.54 14.42
CA PRO A 170 7.50 32.01 13.54
C PRO A 170 8.47 31.14 14.35
N GLY A 171 8.36 29.82 14.19
CA GLY A 171 9.24 28.85 14.85
C GLY A 171 9.81 27.76 13.93
N LEU A 172 9.12 27.46 12.82
CA LEU A 172 9.48 26.43 11.86
C LEU A 172 9.67 27.06 10.49
N THR A 173 10.85 26.92 9.90
CA THR A 173 11.22 27.61 8.65
C THR A 173 11.35 26.69 7.45
N GLU A 174 11.53 25.38 7.66
CA GLU A 174 11.71 24.45 6.55
C GLU A 174 10.39 24.04 5.93
N LYS A 175 10.42 23.88 4.61
CA LYS A 175 9.30 23.40 3.82
C LYS A 175 9.32 21.88 3.76
N THR A 176 8.17 21.25 4.00
CA THR A 176 7.98 19.83 3.65
C THR A 176 7.54 19.70 2.20
N PHE A 177 7.97 18.62 1.57
CA PHE A 177 7.69 18.34 0.16
C PHE A 177 6.81 17.10 0.03
N CYS A 178 5.95 17.09 -0.99
CA CYS A 178 5.14 15.93 -1.36
C CYS A 178 4.72 16.10 -2.82
N GLY A 179 5.54 15.60 -3.73
CA GLY A 179 5.31 15.72 -5.15
C GLY A 179 5.55 17.11 -5.76
N GLY A 180 5.06 17.27 -6.98
CA GLY A 180 5.24 18.45 -7.81
C GLY A 180 4.21 19.54 -7.49
N ARG A 181 4.40 20.71 -8.10
CA ARG A 181 3.54 21.88 -7.86
C ARG A 181 2.11 21.65 -8.36
N THR A 182 1.95 20.86 -9.41
CA THR A 182 0.65 20.60 -10.04
C THR A 182 -0.17 19.56 -9.29
N LYS A 183 0.44 18.66 -8.51
CA LYS A 183 -0.24 17.56 -7.78
C LYS A 183 -1.05 16.68 -8.71
N ASP A 184 -0.36 16.05 -9.66
CA ASP A 184 -1.02 15.34 -10.76
C ASP A 184 -1.34 13.89 -10.45
N SER A 185 -0.87 13.34 -9.32
CA SER A 185 -1.16 11.98 -8.92
C SER A 185 -1.69 11.84 -7.51
N ILE A 186 -2.35 10.72 -7.25
CA ILE A 186 -2.91 10.39 -5.93
C ILE A 186 -1.83 10.25 -4.86
N LEU A 187 -0.63 9.77 -5.24
CA LEU A 187 0.50 9.66 -4.32
C LEU A 187 0.92 11.03 -3.76
N GLU A 188 0.75 12.09 -4.54
CA GLU A 188 1.07 13.47 -4.15
C GLU A 188 -0.03 14.13 -3.30
N SER A 189 -1.20 13.50 -3.22
CA SER A 189 -2.33 13.98 -2.42
C SER A 189 -2.32 13.47 -0.97
N GLY A 190 -1.53 12.43 -0.69
CA GLY A 190 -1.45 11.79 0.64
C GLY A 190 -0.92 12.70 1.75
N GLY A 191 -0.11 13.70 1.41
CA GLY A 191 0.58 14.52 2.40
C GLY A 191 1.63 13.72 3.17
N SER A 192 2.05 14.26 4.31
CA SER A 192 3.06 13.65 5.20
C SER A 192 2.65 13.84 6.66
N GLY A 193 3.26 13.05 7.56
CA GLY A 193 2.93 13.03 8.99
C GLY A 193 3.84 13.91 9.86
N ILE A 194 3.35 14.21 11.07
CA ILE A 194 4.12 14.88 12.14
C ILE A 194 3.98 14.05 13.41
N ALA A 195 5.08 13.90 14.16
CA ALA A 195 5.08 13.40 15.53
C ALA A 195 5.56 14.50 16.48
N LEU A 196 4.90 14.60 17.64
CA LEU A 196 5.39 15.37 18.78
C LEU A 196 6.03 14.38 19.75
N VAL A 197 7.31 14.56 20.03
CA VAL A 197 8.12 13.61 20.82
C VAL A 197 9.11 14.39 21.67
N ASP A 198 9.32 13.98 22.92
CA ASP A 198 10.46 14.44 23.72
C ASP A 198 11.61 13.46 23.49
N PHE A 199 12.43 13.72 22.46
CA PHE A 199 13.39 12.70 22.00
C PHE A 199 14.68 12.66 22.84
N ASP A 200 14.98 13.75 23.54
CA ASP A 200 16.16 13.90 24.39
C ASP A 200 15.84 13.98 25.89
N ASN A 201 14.59 13.67 26.27
CA ASN A 201 14.09 13.61 27.65
C ASN A 201 14.30 14.91 28.43
N ASP A 202 14.21 16.05 27.75
CA ASP A 202 14.39 17.37 28.36
C ASP A 202 13.08 17.97 28.90
N GLY A 203 11.97 17.22 28.77
CA GLY A 203 10.63 17.59 29.21
C GLY A 203 9.88 18.49 28.26
N ARG A 204 10.44 18.81 27.07
CA ARG A 204 9.78 19.59 26.03
C ARG A 204 9.49 18.71 24.83
N LEU A 205 8.31 18.90 24.26
CA LEU A 205 7.97 18.24 22.99
C LEU A 205 8.74 18.90 21.85
N ASP A 206 9.49 18.09 21.13
CA ASP A 206 10.10 18.36 19.84
C ASP A 206 9.14 17.98 18.71
N ILE A 207 9.50 18.36 17.48
CA ILE A 207 8.66 18.15 16.31
C ILE A 207 9.45 17.36 15.27
N TYR A 208 9.01 16.14 14.99
CA TYR A 208 9.48 15.38 13.84
C TYR A 208 8.50 15.51 12.69
N ALA A 209 8.97 15.98 11.54
CA ALA A 209 8.16 16.21 10.34
C ALA A 209 8.67 15.32 9.19
N VAL A 210 7.75 14.53 8.66
CA VAL A 210 8.01 13.66 7.52
C VAL A 210 7.91 14.48 6.24
N SER A 211 8.85 14.26 5.32
CA SER A 211 8.86 14.81 3.98
C SER A 211 8.77 13.69 2.95
N ALA A 212 8.36 14.05 1.74
CA ALA A 212 8.40 13.20 0.57
C ALA A 212 9.23 13.88 -0.54
N PHE A 213 9.44 13.16 -1.64
CA PHE A 213 10.19 13.72 -2.76
C PHE A 213 9.44 14.86 -3.42
N GLU A 214 10.17 15.88 -3.83
CA GLU A 214 9.69 16.82 -4.84
C GLU A 214 9.75 16.15 -6.22
N LEU A 215 8.79 16.49 -7.08
CA LEU A 215 8.80 16.12 -8.49
C LEU A 215 9.02 17.39 -9.30
N ASP A 216 10.09 17.40 -10.11
CA ASP A 216 10.32 18.46 -11.09
C ASP A 216 9.27 18.43 -12.22
N ASP A 217 9.35 19.36 -13.17
CA ASP A 217 8.40 19.42 -14.29
C ASP A 217 8.45 18.17 -15.20
N LYS A 218 9.56 17.43 -15.18
CA LYS A 218 9.74 16.12 -15.86
C LYS A 218 9.36 14.96 -14.96
N ARG A 219 8.99 15.25 -13.71
CA ARG A 219 8.61 14.36 -12.63
C ARG A 219 9.71 13.38 -12.23
N GLN A 220 10.93 13.88 -12.31
CA GLN A 220 12.10 13.28 -11.69
C GLN A 220 12.06 13.55 -10.19
N ARG A 221 12.54 12.58 -9.39
CA ARG A 221 12.55 12.66 -7.93
C ARG A 221 13.69 13.57 -7.47
N ILE A 222 13.35 14.58 -6.69
CA ILE A 222 14.29 15.40 -5.93
C ILE A 222 14.11 15.01 -4.45
N PRO A 223 15.09 14.31 -3.85
CA PRO A 223 14.98 13.88 -2.46
C PRO A 223 15.07 15.09 -1.52
N HIS A 224 14.19 15.11 -0.52
CA HIS A 224 14.21 16.09 0.56
C HIS A 224 14.25 15.35 1.90
N PRO A 225 15.06 15.81 2.86
CA PRO A 225 15.17 15.16 4.15
C PRO A 225 13.90 15.33 4.98
N ASN A 226 13.68 14.40 5.91
CA ASN A 226 12.79 14.67 7.04
C ASN A 226 13.42 15.71 7.98
N ALA A 227 12.62 16.32 8.84
CA ALA A 227 13.10 17.33 9.79
C ALA A 227 12.82 16.89 11.24
N LEU A 228 13.78 17.14 12.14
CA LEU A 228 13.60 17.04 13.57
C LEU A 228 13.93 18.41 14.18
N TYR A 229 12.94 19.03 14.80
CA TYR A 229 13.06 20.33 15.41
C TYR A 229 13.14 20.20 16.92
N ARG A 230 14.35 20.35 17.46
CA ARG A 230 14.57 20.41 18.91
C ARG A 230 13.97 21.70 19.47
N ASN A 231 13.16 21.58 20.52
CA ASN A 231 12.51 22.66 21.22
C ASN A 231 13.48 23.30 22.23
N LEU A 232 13.88 24.53 21.97
CA LEU A 232 14.78 25.31 22.82
C LEU A 232 14.04 26.11 23.91
N GLY A 233 12.72 25.93 24.02
CA GLY A 233 11.84 26.70 24.89
C GLY A 233 11.38 28.02 24.25
N GLY A 234 10.25 28.53 24.75
CA GLY A 234 9.68 29.80 24.27
C GLY A 234 9.33 29.80 22.78
N LEU A 235 8.84 28.67 22.27
CA LEU A 235 8.48 28.44 20.85
C LEU A 235 9.64 28.64 19.86
N LYS A 236 10.88 28.45 20.32
CA LYS A 236 12.08 28.46 19.49
C LYS A 236 12.50 27.03 19.18
N PHE A 237 12.80 26.77 17.92
CA PHE A 237 13.19 25.46 17.45
C PHE A 237 14.51 25.50 16.67
N LYS A 238 15.28 24.41 16.75
CA LYS A 238 16.46 24.18 15.90
C LYS A 238 16.27 22.87 15.15
N ASN A 239 16.40 22.90 13.82
CA ASN A 239 16.49 21.66 13.05
C ASN A 239 17.82 20.95 13.36
N VAL A 240 17.72 19.70 13.82
CA VAL A 240 18.85 18.83 14.18
C VAL A 240 18.75 17.45 13.51
N ALA A 241 17.94 17.33 12.44
CA ALA A 241 17.68 16.04 11.79
C ALA A 241 18.95 15.33 11.32
N HIS A 242 19.87 16.07 10.73
CA HIS A 242 21.13 15.52 10.22
C HIS A 242 22.01 15.01 11.37
N GLU A 243 22.20 15.83 12.41
CA GLU A 243 22.99 15.44 13.59
C GLU A 243 22.38 14.26 14.35
N ALA A 244 21.05 14.14 14.33
CA ALA A 244 20.31 13.06 14.98
C ALA A 244 20.23 11.78 14.13
N GLY A 245 20.64 11.78 12.85
CA GLY A 245 20.50 10.63 11.96
C GLY A 245 19.06 10.38 11.48
N LEU A 246 18.24 11.42 11.43
CA LEU A 246 16.81 11.40 11.09
C LEU A 246 16.49 12.15 9.79
N ASP A 247 17.48 12.45 8.96
CA ASP A 247 17.33 13.18 7.69
C ASP A 247 17.13 12.25 6.47
N ALA A 248 16.88 10.96 6.70
CA ALA A 248 16.69 9.97 5.63
C ALA A 248 15.53 10.37 4.69
N ALA A 249 15.84 10.53 3.41
CA ALA A 249 14.87 10.94 2.40
C ALA A 249 14.14 9.73 1.81
N ALA A 250 12.82 9.73 1.89
CA ALA A 250 11.94 8.78 1.22
C ALA A 250 10.70 9.50 0.69
N TRP A 251 9.74 8.77 0.11
CA TRP A 251 8.40 9.29 -0.08
C TRP A 251 7.57 9.03 1.18
N GLY A 252 7.75 9.85 2.21
CA GLY A 252 7.12 9.65 3.50
C GLY A 252 5.67 10.12 3.57
N ASN A 253 4.83 9.32 4.24
CA ASN A 253 3.39 9.56 4.41
C ASN A 253 3.00 9.81 5.87
N GLY A 254 3.62 9.10 6.82
CA GLY A 254 3.14 9.05 8.19
C GLY A 254 4.25 8.69 9.17
N VAL A 255 4.02 8.98 10.45
CA VAL A 255 4.92 8.64 11.54
C VAL A 255 4.10 8.33 12.80
N CYS A 256 4.58 7.38 13.58
CA CYS A 256 4.12 7.09 14.93
C CYS A 256 5.34 6.96 15.85
N ALA A 257 5.15 7.29 17.13
CA ALA A 257 6.19 7.29 18.14
C ALA A 257 5.83 6.30 19.25
N GLY A 258 6.82 5.54 19.74
CA GLY A 258 6.64 4.56 20.80
C GLY A 258 7.97 3.91 21.18
N ASP A 259 8.08 3.48 22.44
CA ASP A 259 9.23 2.70 22.94
C ASP A 259 9.00 1.23 22.55
N PHE A 260 9.50 0.82 21.38
CA PHE A 260 9.19 -0.52 20.86
C PHE A 260 10.02 -1.62 21.52
N ASN A 261 11.15 -1.27 22.13
CA ASN A 261 12.10 -2.23 22.70
C ASN A 261 12.09 -2.24 24.25
N GLY A 262 11.34 -1.34 24.88
CA GLY A 262 11.20 -1.24 26.32
C GLY A 262 12.40 -0.60 27.04
N ASP A 263 13.24 0.18 26.34
CA ASP A 263 14.43 0.82 26.91
C ASP A 263 14.15 2.18 27.57
N GLY A 264 12.89 2.64 27.52
CA GLY A 264 12.43 3.90 28.09
C GLY A 264 12.72 5.12 27.20
N LEU A 265 13.23 4.91 25.99
CA LEU A 265 13.45 5.96 24.99
C LEU A 265 12.40 5.85 23.89
N ILE A 266 11.88 6.99 23.44
CA ILE A 266 10.87 6.99 22.37
C ILE A 266 11.53 6.82 21.01
N ASP A 267 11.11 5.79 20.28
CA ASP A 267 11.50 5.49 18.91
C ASP A 267 10.47 6.02 17.91
N LEU A 268 10.84 6.06 16.62
CA LEU A 268 9.97 6.54 15.54
C LEU A 268 9.84 5.49 14.43
N TYR A 269 8.60 5.17 14.03
CA TYR A 269 8.34 4.39 12.84
C TYR A 269 7.75 5.28 11.75
N VAL A 270 8.36 5.30 10.56
CA VAL A 270 8.01 6.17 9.44
C VAL A 270 7.50 5.35 8.27
N THR A 271 6.25 5.59 7.88
CA THR A 271 5.62 4.91 6.75
C THR A 271 5.92 5.64 5.44
N ASN A 272 6.35 4.89 4.44
CA ASN A 272 6.76 5.40 3.14
C ASN A 272 6.00 4.73 1.98
N TYR A 273 6.05 5.36 0.81
CA TYR A 273 5.96 4.64 -0.46
C TYR A 273 7.34 4.05 -0.79
N GLY A 274 7.50 2.74 -0.56
CA GLY A 274 8.78 2.04 -0.54
C GLY A 274 9.08 1.46 0.85
N PRO A 275 10.36 1.18 1.15
CA PRO A 275 10.81 0.73 2.47
C PRO A 275 10.41 1.73 3.56
N ASN A 276 9.85 1.24 4.67
CA ASN A 276 9.60 2.01 5.88
C ASN A 276 10.87 2.11 6.74
N PHE A 277 10.90 3.07 7.66
CA PHE A 277 12.00 3.23 8.62
C PHE A 277 11.52 2.95 10.04
N LEU A 278 12.40 2.37 10.86
CA LEU A 278 12.23 2.24 12.31
C LEU A 278 13.47 2.82 12.95
N PHE A 279 13.40 4.07 13.37
CA PHE A 279 14.49 4.78 14.01
C PHE A 279 14.49 4.47 15.50
N LYS A 280 15.41 3.61 15.92
CA LYS A 280 15.70 3.36 17.33
C LYS A 280 16.46 4.53 17.92
N ASN A 281 16.01 5.06 19.06
CA ASN A 281 16.70 6.08 19.83
C ASN A 281 17.92 5.47 20.54
N ASN A 282 19.06 6.14 20.47
CA ASN A 282 20.31 5.69 21.10
C ASN A 282 20.54 6.27 22.50
N GLY A 283 19.71 7.23 22.93
CA GLY A 283 19.80 7.87 24.24
C GLY A 283 20.84 8.98 24.33
N ASP A 284 21.54 9.28 23.24
CA ASP A 284 22.51 10.37 23.12
C ASP A 284 22.05 11.49 22.18
N GLY A 285 20.76 11.50 21.83
CA GLY A 285 20.16 12.41 20.87
C GLY A 285 20.34 12.00 19.41
N THR A 286 20.85 10.78 19.16
CA THR A 286 20.95 10.18 17.82
C THR A 286 20.02 8.98 17.67
N PHE A 287 19.77 8.60 16.42
CA PHE A 287 18.93 7.49 16.03
C PHE A 287 19.64 6.53 15.08
N THR A 288 19.15 5.30 15.01
CA THR A 288 19.60 4.29 14.05
C THR A 288 18.41 3.62 13.40
N ASP A 289 18.38 3.58 12.07
CA ASP A 289 17.37 2.83 11.34
C ASP A 289 17.62 1.32 11.47
N VAL A 290 16.68 0.64 12.11
CA VAL A 290 16.71 -0.80 12.38
C VAL A 290 15.54 -1.54 11.70
N ALA A 291 14.81 -0.91 10.77
CA ALA A 291 13.60 -1.49 10.18
C ALA A 291 13.81 -2.89 9.59
N ALA A 292 14.88 -3.07 8.83
CA ALA A 292 15.23 -4.35 8.22
C ALA A 292 15.65 -5.39 9.28
N ALA A 293 16.43 -4.98 10.29
CA ALA A 293 16.88 -5.86 11.36
C ALA A 293 15.72 -6.31 12.28
N ALA A 294 14.76 -5.42 12.53
CA ALA A 294 13.57 -5.69 13.32
C ALA A 294 12.46 -6.44 12.54
N GLY A 295 12.59 -6.59 11.21
CA GLY A 295 11.64 -7.32 10.37
C GLY A 295 10.43 -6.51 9.89
N VAL A 296 10.48 -5.18 10.00
CA VAL A 296 9.34 -4.28 9.75
C VAL A 296 9.54 -3.33 8.57
N GLU A 297 10.67 -3.41 7.84
CA GLU A 297 10.95 -2.56 6.67
C GLU A 297 9.78 -2.54 5.67
N GLY A 298 9.20 -3.71 5.37
CA GLY A 298 8.04 -3.82 4.48
C GLY A 298 8.28 -3.20 3.10
N GLY A 299 7.22 -2.71 2.46
CA GLY A 299 7.32 -2.05 1.16
C GLY A 299 5.97 -1.58 0.63
N GLY A 300 5.92 -1.16 -0.64
CA GLY A 300 4.70 -0.66 -1.29
C GLY A 300 4.23 0.66 -0.67
N TRP A 301 2.92 0.92 -0.68
CA TRP A 301 2.37 2.19 -0.19
C TRP A 301 1.83 2.08 1.23
N SER A 302 2.67 2.41 2.22
CA SER A 302 2.28 2.54 3.62
C SER A 302 1.86 3.98 3.92
N THR A 303 0.79 4.19 4.67
CA THR A 303 0.21 5.54 4.89
C THR A 303 0.20 5.97 6.34
N GLY A 304 -0.18 5.08 7.25
CA GLY A 304 -0.27 5.38 8.68
C GLY A 304 0.21 4.20 9.51
N CYS A 305 0.63 4.47 10.74
CA CYS A 305 1.05 3.45 11.69
C CYS A 305 0.60 3.77 13.10
N ALA A 306 0.57 2.75 13.95
CA ALA A 306 0.35 2.90 15.38
C ALA A 306 1.10 1.82 16.14
N PHE A 307 1.76 2.23 17.23
CA PHE A 307 2.25 1.32 18.26
C PHE A 307 1.20 1.13 19.34
N PHE A 308 0.97 -0.10 19.77
CA PHE A 308 0.06 -0.44 20.87
C PHE A 308 0.33 -1.87 21.35
N ASP A 309 0.05 -2.14 22.62
CA ASP A 309 0.12 -3.49 23.19
C ASP A 309 -1.20 -4.23 22.89
N ALA A 310 -1.23 -5.08 21.87
CA ALA A 310 -2.48 -5.73 21.43
C ALA A 310 -2.86 -6.93 22.30
N ASN A 311 -1.87 -7.62 22.85
CA ASN A 311 -2.04 -8.90 23.55
C ASN A 311 -1.88 -8.76 25.09
N GLY A 312 -1.45 -7.60 25.59
CA GLY A 312 -1.26 -7.30 27.00
C GLY A 312 0.05 -7.82 27.59
N ASP A 313 1.06 -8.12 26.77
CA ASP A 313 2.35 -8.68 27.22
C ASP A 313 3.37 -7.60 27.63
N GLY A 314 3.05 -6.33 27.43
CA GLY A 314 3.91 -5.19 27.75
C GLY A 314 4.91 -4.82 26.66
N HIS A 315 4.89 -5.48 25.50
CA HIS A 315 5.64 -5.09 24.31
C HIS A 315 4.73 -4.41 23.30
N LEU A 316 5.17 -3.27 22.74
CA LEU A 316 4.36 -2.55 21.75
C LEU A 316 4.43 -3.25 20.40
N ASP A 317 3.29 -3.74 19.93
CA ASP A 317 3.07 -4.21 18.56
C ASP A 317 2.96 -3.03 17.59
N LEU A 318 3.08 -3.32 16.29
CA LEU A 318 3.00 -2.33 15.23
C LEU A 318 1.91 -2.68 14.21
N TYR A 319 0.98 -1.76 14.00
CA TYR A 319 0.04 -1.80 12.87
C TYR A 319 0.45 -0.79 11.81
N VAL A 320 0.41 -1.20 10.54
CA VAL A 320 0.71 -0.38 9.38
C VAL A 320 -0.44 -0.44 8.38
N ALA A 321 -1.11 0.70 8.19
CA ALA A 321 -2.11 0.88 7.17
C ALA A 321 -1.45 1.03 5.79
N ARG A 322 -2.01 0.38 4.78
CA ARG A 322 -1.52 0.38 3.40
C ARG A 322 -2.65 0.74 2.44
N TYR A 323 -2.29 1.44 1.36
CA TYR A 323 -3.30 2.06 0.52
C TYR A 323 -3.65 1.24 -0.72
N ALA A 324 -2.73 1.16 -1.68
CA ALA A 324 -2.96 0.47 -2.94
C ALA A 324 -1.69 -0.26 -3.39
N ASP A 325 -1.88 -1.40 -4.05
CA ASP A 325 -0.82 -2.14 -4.72
C ASP A 325 -0.59 -1.52 -6.10
N VAL A 326 0.37 -0.60 -6.15
CA VAL A 326 0.64 0.22 -7.33
C VAL A 326 2.14 0.39 -7.50
N THR A 327 2.57 0.35 -8.76
CA THR A 327 3.93 0.66 -9.17
C THR A 327 4.14 2.17 -9.28
N TRP A 328 5.40 2.59 -9.20
CA TRP A 328 5.76 4.00 -9.32
C TRP A 328 5.26 4.61 -10.63
N ASP A 329 5.42 3.93 -11.76
CA ASP A 329 4.98 4.45 -13.05
C ASP A 329 3.45 4.63 -13.11
N GLN A 330 2.67 3.75 -12.46
CA GLN A 330 1.21 3.88 -12.41
C GLN A 330 0.77 5.11 -11.64
N VAL A 331 1.36 5.37 -10.47
CA VAL A 331 0.99 6.53 -9.65
C VAL A 331 1.55 7.80 -10.24
N VAL A 332 2.83 7.82 -10.62
CA VAL A 332 3.45 9.00 -11.18
C VAL A 332 2.74 9.30 -12.49
N ARG A 333 2.68 8.45 -13.52
CA ARG A 333 2.11 8.85 -14.84
C ARG A 333 0.57 8.97 -14.89
N ALA A 334 -0.09 8.95 -13.74
CA ALA A 334 -1.53 9.06 -13.65
C ALA A 334 -2.03 10.41 -14.21
N GLN A 335 -3.17 10.39 -14.90
CA GLN A 335 -3.78 11.57 -15.51
C GLN A 335 -5.08 11.96 -14.82
N ARG A 336 -5.33 13.27 -14.77
CA ARG A 336 -6.57 13.84 -14.25
C ARG A 336 -7.70 13.58 -15.24
N THR A 337 -8.53 12.58 -14.94
CA THR A 337 -9.60 12.11 -15.82
C THR A 337 -10.99 12.57 -15.39
N LEU A 338 -11.19 13.05 -14.15
CA LEU A 338 -12.50 13.44 -13.62
C LEU A 338 -12.64 14.96 -13.51
N THR A 339 -13.85 15.50 -13.71
CA THR A 339 -14.15 16.91 -13.47
C THR A 339 -14.79 17.06 -12.09
N TRP A 340 -14.16 17.80 -11.16
CA TRP A 340 -14.71 18.00 -9.82
C TRP A 340 -15.79 19.09 -9.83
N ARG A 341 -17.08 18.69 -9.73
CA ARG A 341 -18.23 19.62 -9.59
C ARG A 341 -18.28 20.75 -10.63
N GLY A 342 -17.93 20.47 -11.89
CA GLY A 342 -17.84 21.48 -12.95
C GLY A 342 -16.62 22.40 -12.86
N GLY A 343 -15.73 22.17 -11.89
CA GLY A 343 -14.46 22.86 -11.69
C GLY A 343 -13.28 22.16 -12.37
N PRO A 344 -12.06 22.21 -11.80
CA PRO A 344 -10.87 21.68 -12.46
C PRO A 344 -10.91 20.16 -12.62
N LYS A 345 -10.09 19.66 -13.56
CA LYS A 345 -9.84 18.22 -13.65
C LYS A 345 -9.07 17.75 -12.42
N VAL A 346 -9.48 16.62 -11.87
CA VAL A 346 -8.88 15.92 -10.75
C VAL A 346 -8.60 14.47 -11.14
N MET A 347 -7.79 13.81 -10.34
CA MET A 347 -7.56 12.38 -10.47
C MET A 347 -8.84 11.61 -10.17
N ALA A 348 -9.14 10.59 -10.97
CA ALA A 348 -9.90 9.46 -10.42
C ALA A 348 -9.07 8.93 -9.25
N GLY A 349 -9.67 8.77 -8.07
CA GLY A 349 -8.98 8.32 -6.85
C GLY A 349 -8.35 6.94 -7.01
N PRO A 350 -8.26 6.09 -5.99
CA PRO A 350 -7.65 4.77 -6.15
C PRO A 350 -8.52 3.80 -7.00
N VAL A 351 -9.59 4.30 -7.64
CA VAL A 351 -10.53 3.53 -8.45
C VAL A 351 -9.78 2.83 -9.58
N GLY A 352 -9.82 1.50 -9.58
CA GLY A 352 -9.15 0.65 -10.57
C GLY A 352 -7.78 0.11 -10.12
N PHE A 353 -7.24 0.59 -8.99
CA PHE A 353 -6.06 -0.03 -8.38
C PHE A 353 -6.47 -1.12 -7.37
N PRO A 354 -5.75 -2.25 -7.29
CA PRO A 354 -5.93 -3.21 -6.21
C PRO A 354 -5.60 -2.55 -4.86
N GLY A 355 -6.42 -2.79 -3.84
CA GLY A 355 -6.11 -2.37 -2.47
C GLY A 355 -4.93 -3.18 -1.93
N ALA A 356 -4.05 -2.53 -1.18
CA ALA A 356 -3.03 -3.24 -0.41
C ALA A 356 -3.62 -3.71 0.93
N ALA A 357 -3.24 -4.90 1.38
CA ALA A 357 -3.60 -5.36 2.71
C ALA A 357 -2.75 -4.63 3.76
N ASP A 358 -3.40 -4.19 4.84
CA ASP A 358 -2.72 -3.70 6.04
C ASP A 358 -1.86 -4.79 6.66
N VAL A 359 -0.84 -4.39 7.43
CA VAL A 359 0.10 -5.31 8.07
C VAL A 359 0.08 -5.08 9.57
N TYR A 360 -0.03 -6.17 10.32
CA TYR A 360 0.15 -6.21 11.76
C TYR A 360 1.43 -7.00 12.06
N TYR A 361 2.26 -6.45 12.92
CA TYR A 361 3.53 -6.99 13.36
C TYR A 361 3.43 -7.19 14.89
N GLU A 362 3.53 -8.45 15.33
CA GLU A 362 3.53 -8.81 16.76
C GLU A 362 4.95 -8.72 17.30
N ASN A 363 5.18 -7.94 18.34
CA ASN A 363 6.51 -7.76 18.91
C ASN A 363 6.91 -9.00 19.73
N ARG A 364 8.14 -9.49 19.53
CA ARG A 364 8.65 -10.69 20.21
C ARG A 364 9.32 -10.40 21.56
N GLY A 365 9.45 -9.13 21.93
CA GLY A 365 10.14 -8.70 23.15
C GLY A 365 11.67 -8.76 23.09
N ASP A 366 12.24 -9.09 21.92
CA ASP A 366 13.69 -9.19 21.68
C ASP A 366 14.22 -8.11 20.72
N GLY A 367 13.39 -7.09 20.44
CA GLY A 367 13.67 -6.05 19.46
C GLY A 367 13.30 -6.41 18.02
N THR A 368 12.61 -7.54 17.80
CA THR A 368 12.08 -7.96 16.50
C THR A 368 10.57 -8.17 16.54
N PHE A 369 9.94 -8.17 15.37
CA PHE A 369 8.51 -8.44 15.17
C PHE A 369 8.25 -9.66 14.29
#